data_AF-A0A9X0AFY9-F1
#
_entry.id   AF-A0A9X0AFY9-F1
#
_cell.length_a   1.000
_cell.length_b   1.000
_cell.length_c   1.000
_cell.angle_alpha   90.00
_cell.angle_beta   90.00
_cell.angle_gamma   90.00
#
_symmetry.space_group_name_H-M   'P 1'
#
loop_
_entity.id
_entity.type
_entity.pdbx_description
1 polymer ?
#
loop_
_entity_poly.entity_id
_entity_poly.type
_entity_poly.pdbx_seq_one_letter_code
_entity_poly.pdbx_strand_id
1 'polypeptide(L)'
;MVAVHALYDICERPSFIPSLRAEIKDALKEEGLWQISTISKPRKLDSFMKESMQYNQPNALSFDRIVLTPHTLSTGLRLPIGTFISMASESISRDPTYYSSHDSATILNPSRFYQ
;
A
#
# COMPACT_ATOMS: atom_id res chain seq x y z
N MET A 1 -12.17 1.90 1.32
CA MET A 1 -12.03 3.34 1.65
C MET A 1 -10.62 3.88 1.38
N VAL A 2 -9.85 3.31 0.45
CA VAL A 2 -8.44 3.71 0.22
C VAL A 2 -8.31 5.12 -0.37
N ALA A 3 -9.09 5.43 -1.40
CA ALA A 3 -9.04 6.75 -2.04
C ALA A 3 -9.41 7.88 -1.06
N VAL A 4 -10.33 7.61 -0.13
CA VAL A 4 -10.75 8.58 0.89
C VAL A 4 -9.62 8.86 1.89
N HIS A 5 -8.92 7.82 2.36
CA HIS A 5 -7.76 7.98 3.22
C HIS A 5 -6.65 8.79 2.53
N ALA A 6 -6.33 8.48 1.28
CA ALA A 6 -5.35 9.25 0.51
C ALA A 6 -5.73 10.74 0.37
N LEU A 7 -7.02 11.03 0.19
CA LEU A 7 -7.53 12.40 0.16
C LEU A 7 -7.42 13.10 1.51
N TYR A 8 -7.63 12.40 2.63
CA TYR A 8 -7.42 13.00 3.95
C TYR A 8 -5.93 13.21 4.25
N ASP A 9 -5.09 12.24 3.95
CA ASP A 9 -3.64 12.31 4.20
C ASP A 9 -2.99 13.47 3.44
N ILE A 10 -3.44 13.74 2.21
CA ILE A 10 -2.93 14.87 1.41
C ILE A 10 -3.47 16.21 1.90
N CYS A 11 -4.71 16.25 2.41
CA CYS A 11 -5.28 17.45 3.04
C CYS A 11 -4.54 17.80 4.34
N GLU A 12 -4.12 16.80 5.11
CA GLU A 12 -3.32 16.99 6.32
C GLU A 12 -1.87 17.45 6.00
N ARG A 13 -1.34 17.09 4.82
CA ARG A 13 0.04 17.41 4.39
C ARG A 13 0.06 18.18 3.06
N PRO A 14 -0.40 19.44 3.05
CA PRO A 14 -0.54 20.20 1.81
C PRO A 14 0.80 20.53 1.13
N SER A 15 1.93 20.40 1.85
CA SER A 15 3.29 20.63 1.32
C SER A 15 3.65 19.74 0.12
N PHE A 16 3.04 18.56 0.01
CA PHE A 16 3.29 17.64 -1.12
C PHE A 16 2.48 17.96 -2.37
N ILE A 17 1.37 18.71 -2.24
CA ILE A 17 0.45 19.01 -3.35
C ILE A 17 1.16 19.65 -4.56
N PRO A 18 2.04 20.67 -4.39
CA PRO A 18 2.72 21.29 -5.53
C PRO A 18 3.58 20.30 -6.32
N SER A 19 4.34 19.44 -5.62
CA SER A 19 5.22 18.44 -6.22
C SER A 19 4.43 17.38 -7.00
N LEU A 20 3.35 16.87 -6.42
CA LEU A 20 2.49 15.88 -7.06
C LEU A 20 1.76 16.46 -8.29
N ARG A 21 1.26 17.70 -8.18
CA ARG A 21 0.62 18.39 -9.31
C ARG A 21 1.59 18.66 -10.46
N ALA A 22 2.84 19.01 -10.16
CA ALA A 22 3.87 19.19 -11.18
C ALA A 22 4.11 17.87 -11.94
N GLU A 23 4.29 16.78 -11.22
CA GLU A 23 4.50 15.45 -11.81
C GLU A 23 3.32 14.99 -12.69
N ILE A 24 2.09 15.20 -12.23
CA ILE A 24 0.89 14.90 -13.03
C ILE A 24 0.83 15.74 -14.30
N LYS A 25 1.13 17.04 -14.21
CA LYS A 25 1.15 17.93 -15.37
C LYS A 25 2.22 17.50 -16.37
N ASP A 26 3.40 17.11 -15.90
CA ASP A 26 4.48 16.65 -16.77
C ASP A 26 4.12 15.32 -17.46
N ALA A 27 3.50 14.38 -16.76
CA ALA A 27 3.01 13.15 -17.36
C ALA A 27 1.96 13.40 -18.46
N LEU A 28 1.09 14.38 -18.26
CA LEU A 28 0.03 14.74 -19.20
C LEU A 28 0.52 15.58 -20.39
N LYS A 29 1.70 16.22 -20.33
CA LYS A 29 2.24 17.02 -21.45
C LYS A 29 2.51 16.19 -22.70
N GLU A 30 2.85 14.90 -22.54
CA GLU A 30 3.22 14.03 -23.65
C GLU A 30 2.01 13.51 -24.43
N GLU A 31 0.92 13.15 -23.74
CA GLU A 31 -0.21 12.43 -24.33
C GLU A 31 -1.54 13.22 -24.26
N GLY A 32 -1.60 14.30 -23.47
CA GLY A 32 -2.78 15.16 -23.29
C GLY A 32 -4.00 14.50 -22.63
N LEU A 33 -3.94 13.18 -22.42
CA LEU A 33 -5.03 12.33 -21.94
C LEU A 33 -4.47 11.34 -20.91
N TRP A 34 -5.35 10.85 -20.04
CA TRP A 34 -5.02 9.73 -19.15
C TRP A 34 -5.09 8.42 -19.93
N GLN A 35 -3.94 7.95 -20.42
CA GLN A 35 -3.81 6.61 -20.99
C GLN A 35 -3.13 5.67 -19.98
N ILE A 36 -3.19 4.36 -20.23
CA ILE A 36 -2.52 3.35 -19.40
C ILE A 36 -1.01 3.63 -19.33
N SER A 37 -0.40 4.08 -20.43
CA SER A 37 0.99 4.54 -20.50
C SER A 37 1.28 5.74 -19.60
N THR A 38 0.30 6.64 -19.42
CA THR A 38 0.44 7.85 -18.59
C THR A 38 0.29 7.55 -17.10
N ILE A 39 -0.53 6.57 -16.72
CA ILE A 39 -0.87 6.24 -15.32
C ILE A 39 0.36 5.75 -14.53
N SER A 40 1.34 5.12 -15.18
CA SER A 40 2.56 4.63 -14.53
C SER A 40 3.67 5.67 -14.39
N LYS A 41 3.55 6.82 -15.06
CA LYS A 41 4.58 7.89 -15.06
C LYS A 41 4.72 8.64 -13.72
N PRO A 42 3.63 9.01 -13.00
CA PRO A 42 3.76 9.78 -11.77
C PRO A 42 4.17 8.89 -10.58
N ARG A 43 5.49 8.68 -10.45
CA ARG A 43 6.10 7.81 -9.43
C ARG A 43 5.97 8.36 -8.02
N LYS A 44 5.98 9.67 -7.81
CA LYS A 44 5.77 10.27 -6.49
C LYS A 44 4.33 10.10 -6.04
N LEU A 45 3.37 10.27 -6.96
CA LEU A 45 1.95 10.01 -6.67
C LEU A 45 1.71 8.55 -6.32
N ASP A 46 2.27 7.63 -7.10
CA ASP A 46 2.19 6.19 -6.82
C ASP A 46 2.79 5.85 -5.46
N SER A 47 3.97 6.38 -5.14
CA SER A 47 4.60 6.22 -3.84
C SER A 47 3.74 6.76 -2.70
N PHE A 48 3.16 7.95 -2.84
CA PHE A 48 2.26 8.53 -1.84
C PHE A 48 1.02 7.67 -1.61
N MET A 49 0.39 7.17 -2.67
CA MET A 49 -0.79 6.30 -2.55
C MET A 49 -0.44 4.97 -1.88
N LYS A 50 0.72 4.38 -2.20
CA LYS A 50 1.20 3.15 -1.55
C LYS A 50 1.48 3.36 -0.06
N GLU A 51 2.06 4.49 0.31
CA GLU A 51 2.26 4.84 1.73
C GLU A 51 0.94 5.05 2.45
N SER A 52 0.00 5.80 1.86
CA SER A 52 -1.33 5.98 2.45
C SER A 52 -2.05 4.64 2.68
N MET A 53 -1.91 3.67 1.77
CA MET A 53 -2.44 2.31 1.92
C MET A 53 -1.74 1.49 3.00
N GLN A 54 -0.41 1.62 3.13
CA GLN A 54 0.37 0.94 4.16
C GLN A 54 0.02 1.49 5.55
N TYR A 55 -0.15 2.80 5.65
CA TYR A 55 -0.45 3.53 6.87
C TYR A 55 -1.90 3.31 7.33
N ASN A 56 -2.83 3.45 6.39
CA ASN A 56 -4.27 3.25 6.59
C ASN A 56 -4.72 1.88 6.05
N GLN A 57 -4.23 0.80 6.67
CA GLN A 57 -4.66 -0.56 6.35
C GLN A 57 -6.19 -0.68 6.44
N PRO A 58 -6.89 -1.07 5.36
CA PRO A 58 -8.34 -1.18 5.39
C PRO A 58 -8.86 -2.25 6.34
N ASN A 59 -8.11 -3.36 6.49
CA ASN A 59 -8.47 -4.51 7.31
C ASN A 59 -7.24 -4.98 8.10
N ALA A 60 -7.44 -5.45 9.34
CA ALA A 60 -6.37 -6.03 10.15
C ALA A 60 -5.87 -7.38 9.60
N LEU A 61 -6.80 -8.17 9.04
CA LEU A 61 -6.56 -9.46 8.41
C LEU A 61 -6.85 -9.39 6.91
N SER A 62 -6.09 -10.14 6.11
CA SER A 62 -6.39 -10.33 4.69
C SER A 62 -6.11 -11.76 4.24
N PHE A 63 -6.34 -12.03 2.96
CA PHE A 63 -6.12 -13.35 2.36
C PHE A 63 -6.91 -14.45 3.07
N ASP A 64 -8.20 -14.21 3.29
CA ASP A 64 -9.05 -15.18 3.97
C ASP A 64 -9.26 -16.42 3.10
N ARG A 65 -8.90 -17.58 3.64
CA ARG A 65 -9.03 -18.89 3.00
C ARG A 65 -9.60 -19.89 3.99
N ILE A 66 -10.33 -20.87 3.47
CA ILE A 66 -10.75 -22.06 4.22
C ILE A 66 -10.06 -23.28 3.63
N VAL A 67 -9.54 -24.14 4.49
CA VAL A 67 -8.88 -25.39 4.08
C VAL A 67 -9.94 -26.37 3.61
N LEU A 68 -9.95 -26.70 2.32
CA LEU A 68 -10.88 -27.67 1.74
C LEU A 68 -10.35 -29.11 1.81
N THR A 69 -9.03 -29.26 1.76
CA THR A 69 -8.34 -30.55 1.87
C THR A 69 -7.25 -30.43 2.91
N PRO A 70 -7.13 -31.37 3.87
CA PRO A 70 -6.10 -31.32 4.89
C PRO A 70 -4.71 -31.17 4.27
N HIS A 71 -3.91 -30.26 4.80
CA HIS A 71 -2.59 -29.95 4.26
C HIS A 71 -1.57 -29.75 5.38
N THR A 72 -0.35 -30.25 5.19
CA THR A 72 0.74 -30.05 6.15
C THR A 72 1.71 -29.03 5.59
N LEU A 73 1.92 -27.93 6.31
CA LEU A 73 2.88 -26.90 5.93
C LEU A 73 4.32 -27.41 6.07
N SER A 74 5.27 -26.74 5.41
CA SER A 74 6.71 -27.03 5.54
C SER A 74 7.23 -26.92 6.98
N THR A 75 6.54 -26.16 7.82
CA THR A 75 6.80 -26.04 9.27
C THR A 75 6.35 -27.25 10.09
N GLY A 76 5.71 -28.24 9.46
CA GLY A 76 5.12 -29.40 10.12
C GLY A 76 3.70 -29.18 10.66
N LEU A 77 3.18 -27.94 10.60
CA LEU A 77 1.82 -27.64 11.04
C LEU A 77 0.79 -28.32 10.13
N ARG A 78 -0.02 -29.22 10.69
CA ARG A 78 -1.12 -29.88 9.98
C ARG A 78 -2.37 -29.03 10.08
N LEU A 79 -2.94 -28.68 8.93
CA LEU A 79 -4.15 -27.89 8.77
C LEU A 79 -5.33 -28.82 8.46
N PRO A 80 -6.29 -29.01 9.38
CA PRO A 80 -7.52 -29.77 9.11
C PRO A 80 -8.43 -29.08 8.10
N ILE A 81 -9.33 -29.86 7.49
CA ILE A 81 -10.45 -29.31 6.71
C ILE A 81 -11.29 -28.37 7.58
N GLY A 82 -11.75 -27.26 7.00
CA GLY A 82 -12.54 -26.24 7.68
C GLY A 82 -11.72 -25.19 8.46
N THR A 83 -10.39 -25.32 8.51
CA THR A 83 -9.53 -24.30 9.15
C THR A 83 -9.56 -23.00 8.36
N PHE A 84 -9.80 -21.88 9.04
CA PHE A 84 -9.65 -20.54 8.46
C PHE A 84 -8.20 -20.07 8.55
N ILE A 85 -7.68 -19.54 7.46
CA ILE A 85 -6.33 -19.01 7.35
C ILE A 85 -6.44 -17.59 6.84
N SER A 86 -5.76 -16.68 7.52
CA SER A 86 -5.65 -15.28 7.14
C SER A 86 -4.23 -14.79 7.45
N MET A 87 -3.82 -13.70 6.80
CA MET A 87 -2.56 -13.00 7.07
C MET A 87 -2.82 -11.75 7.90
N ALA A 88 -1.97 -11.50 8.89
CA ALA A 88 -2.02 -10.32 9.75
C ALA A 88 -1.48 -9.08 9.02
N SER A 89 -2.23 -8.59 8.03
CA SER A 89 -1.79 -7.54 7.13
C SER A 89 -1.46 -6.23 7.82
N GLU A 90 -2.21 -5.83 8.85
CA GLU A 90 -1.87 -4.63 9.63
C GLU A 90 -0.57 -4.80 10.41
N SER A 91 -0.37 -5.97 11.02
CA SER A 91 0.87 -6.24 11.75
C SER A 91 2.08 -6.26 10.83
N ILE A 92 1.94 -6.89 9.65
CA ILE A 92 3.00 -6.93 8.63
C ILE A 92 3.28 -5.53 8.07
N SER A 93 2.24 -4.72 7.81
CA SER A 93 2.42 -3.37 7.27
C SER A 93 3.18 -2.47 8.24
N ARG A 94 3.11 -2.74 9.56
CA ARG A 94 3.79 -1.98 10.61
C ARG A 94 5.06 -2.63 11.12
N ASP A 95 5.44 -3.78 10.57
CA ASP A 95 6.57 -4.56 11.05
C ASP A 95 7.89 -3.86 10.70
N PRO A 96 8.72 -3.51 11.72
CA PRO A 96 9.97 -2.80 11.51
C PRO A 96 11.01 -3.62 10.72
N THR A 97 10.86 -4.94 10.64
CA THR A 97 11.74 -5.80 9.82
C THR A 97 11.56 -5.56 8.31
N TYR A 98 10.36 -5.16 7.88
CA TYR A 98 10.06 -4.85 6.47
C TYR A 98 10.15 -3.36 6.16
N TYR A 99 9.93 -2.49 7.15
CA TYR A 99 9.86 -1.03 6.97
C TYR A 99 10.91 -0.27 7.80
N SER A 100 12.16 -0.73 7.72
CA SER A 100 13.28 -0.27 8.58
C SER A 100 13.88 1.10 8.20
N SER A 101 13.45 1.73 7.11
CA SER A 101 14.08 2.97 6.61
C SER A 101 13.45 4.23 7.21
N HIS A 102 14.20 4.81 8.16
CA HIS A 102 14.23 6.23 8.60
C HIS A 102 13.02 6.83 9.32
N ASP A 103 11.84 6.22 9.27
CA ASP A 103 10.67 6.64 10.06
C ASP A 103 9.91 5.40 10.55
N SER A 104 9.43 5.43 11.80
CA SER A 104 8.54 4.39 12.33
C SER A 104 7.41 4.13 11.32
N ALA A 105 7.03 2.87 11.11
CA ALA A 105 5.94 2.50 10.20
C ALA A 105 4.57 3.12 10.57
N THR A 106 4.51 3.83 11.70
CA THR A 106 3.43 4.67 12.20
C THR A 106 3.49 6.12 11.69
N ILE A 107 4.47 6.48 10.86
CA ILE A 107 4.61 7.81 10.27
C ILE A 107 4.47 7.67 8.76
N LEU A 108 3.54 8.44 8.19
CA LEU A 108 3.33 8.50 6.76
C LEU A 108 4.51 9.23 6.09
N ASN A 109 5.33 8.48 5.37
CA ASN A 109 6.46 8.97 4.57
C ASN A 109 6.17 8.80 3.07
N PRO A 110 5.76 9.86 2.37
CA PRO A 110 5.38 9.81 0.95
C PRO A 110 6.44 9.26 0.00
N SER A 111 7.71 9.28 0.40
CA SER A 111 8.84 8.86 -0.42
C SER A 111 9.28 7.42 -0.13
N ARG A 112 8.63 6.69 0.79
CA ARG A 112 9.03 5.34 1.21
C ARG A 112 9.10 4.34 0.05
N PHE A 113 8.19 4.47 -0.91
CA PHE A 113 8.10 3.61 -2.08
C PHE A 113 8.66 4.25 -3.36
N TYR A 114 9.37 5.38 -3.23
CA TYR A 114 9.93 6.10 -4.37
C TYR A 114 11.27 5.47 -4.78
N GLN A 115 11.32 4.83 -5.95
CA GLN A 115 12.50 4.21 -6.57
C GLN A 115 12.76 4.80 -7.97
#